data_AF-A0A972N4G0-F1
#
_entry.id   AF-A0A972N4G0-F1
#
_cell.length_a   1.000
_cell.length_b   1.000
_cell.length_c   1.000
_cell.angle_alpha   90.00
_cell.angle_beta   90.00
_cell.angle_gamma   90.00
#
_symmetry.space_group_name_H-M   'P 1'
#
loop_
_entity.id
_entity.type
_entity.pdbx_description
1 polymer ?
#
loop_
_entity_poly.entity_id
_entity_poly.type
_entity_poly.pdbx_seq_one_letter_code
_entity_poly.pdbx_strand_id
1 'polypeptide(L)' 'MIEKLEYAKRLYSLKLRQPLPSFKRYIYDDLLNSSAKLTAIYGSRGVGKTTILMQIIKDSEFKESQKLYMYS' A
#
# COMPACT_ATOMS: atom_id res chain seq x y z
N MET A 1 -15.30 -31.49 -17.22
CA MET A 1 -15.00 -30.09 -17.61
C MET A 1 -15.81 -29.09 -16.78
N ILE A 2 -17.11 -29.32 -16.61
CA ILE A 2 -18.01 -28.48 -15.78
C ILE A 2 -17.59 -28.46 -14.30
N GLU A 3 -17.24 -29.62 -13.73
CA GLU A 3 -16.81 -29.74 -12.33
C GLU A 3 -15.58 -28.88 -11.97
N LYS A 4 -14.57 -28.82 -12.86
CA LYS A 4 -13.39 -27.98 -12.67
C LYS A 4 -13.74 -26.49 -12.67
N LEU A 5 -14.72 -26.09 -13.48
CA LEU A 5 -15.19 -24.70 -13.55
C LEU A 5 -15.94 -24.31 -12.28
N GLU A 6 -16.80 -25.18 -11.76
CA GLU A 6 -17.50 -24.94 -10.49
C GLU A 6 -16.53 -24.85 -9.31
N TYR A 7 -15.53 -25.73 -9.28
CA TYR A 7 -14.47 -25.69 -8.27
C TYR A 7 -13.67 -24.37 -8.34
N ALA A 8 -13.30 -23.92 -9.55
CA ALA A 8 -12.61 -22.64 -9.73
C ALA A 8 -13.45 -21.44 -9.28
N LYS A 9 -14.76 -21.42 -9.60
CA LYS A 9 -15.70 -20.39 -9.12
C LYS A 9 -15.77 -20.36 -7.60
N ARG A 10 -15.89 -21.54 -6.97
CA ARG A 10 -15.90 -21.66 -5.50
C ARG A 10 -14.62 -21.11 -4.88
N LEU A 11 -13.45 -21.49 -5.39
CA LEU A 11 -12.16 -20.99 -4.89
C LEU A 11 -12.03 -19.47 -5.05
N TYR A 12 -12.47 -18.92 -6.18
CA TYR A 12 -12.48 -17.48 -6.42
C TYR A 12 -13.36 -16.74 -5.41
N SER A 13 -14.59 -17.22 -5.19
CA SER A 13 -15.49 -16.64 -4.19
C SER A 13 -14.92 -16.73 -2.77
N LEU A 14 -14.23 -17.82 -2.43
CA LEU A 14 -13.56 -17.95 -1.14
C LEU A 14 -12.41 -16.94 -0.99
N LYS A 15 -11.59 -16.75 -2.03
CA LYS A 15 -10.52 -15.72 -2.02
C LYS A 15 -11.08 -14.30 -1.88
N LEU A 16 -12.17 -13.96 -2.56
CA LEU A 16 -12.79 -12.64 -2.45
C LEU A 16 -13.34 -12.34 -1.06
N ARG A 17 -13.74 -13.38 -0.32
CA ARG A 17 -14.25 -13.24 1.06
C ARG A 17 -13.13 -13.16 2.10
N GLN A 18 -11.88 -13.38 1.71
CA GLN A 18 -10.76 -13.19 2.63
C GLN A 18 -10.56 -11.69 2.86
N PRO A 19 -10.29 -11.29 4.11
CA PRO A 19 -9.90 -9.90 4.37
C PRO A 19 -8.66 -9.57 3.54
N LEU A 20 -8.65 -8.38 2.94
CA LEU A 20 -7.45 -7.93 2.24
C LEU A 20 -6.30 -7.87 3.26
N PRO A 21 -5.14 -8.47 2.95
CA PRO A 21 -3.98 -8.33 3.83
C PRO A 21 -3.64 -6.84 3.94
N SER A 22 -3.25 -6.41 5.14
CA SER A 22 -2.69 -5.08 5.33
C SER A 22 -1.36 -5.01 4.57
N PHE A 23 -1.40 -4.40 3.39
CA PHE A 23 -0.21 -4.26 2.57
C PHE A 23 0.49 -2.95 2.88
N LYS A 24 1.76 -3.03 3.29
CA LYS A 24 2.72 -1.93 3.33
C LYS A 24 3.94 -2.28 2.48
N ARG A 25 4.57 -1.27 1.88
CA ARG A 25 5.82 -1.46 1.14
C ARG A 25 6.93 -1.84 2.13
N TYR A 26 7.92 -2.61 1.69
CA TYR A 26 8.95 -3.17 2.59
C TYR A 26 9.75 -2.12 3.39
N ILE A 27 9.95 -0.92 2.84
CA ILE A 27 10.61 0.24 3.51
C ILE A 27 9.63 1.17 4.25
N TYR A 28 8.38 0.75 4.45
CA TYR A 28 7.37 1.60 5.06
C TYR A 28 7.71 1.94 6.52
N ASP A 29 8.08 0.95 7.32
CA ASP A 29 8.37 1.15 8.74
C ASP A 29 9.62 2.02 8.94
N ASP A 30 10.64 1.85 8.09
CA ASP A 30 11.86 2.68 8.13
C ASP A 30 11.56 4.15 7.83
N LEU A 31 10.65 4.42 6.88
CA LEU A 31 10.25 5.78 6.53
C LEU A 31 9.36 6.42 7.58
N LEU A 32 8.43 5.66 8.16
CA LEU A 32 7.48 6.16 9.16
C LEU A 32 8.20 6.57 10.45
N ASN A 33 9.20 5.79 10.85
CA ASN A 33 9.96 6.01 12.09
C ASN A 33 11.23 6.85 11.88
N SER A 34 11.46 7.37 10.68
CA SER A 34 12.61 8.19 10.38
C SER A 34 12.56 9.52 11.14
N SER A 35 13.62 9.84 11.87
CA SER A 35 13.79 11.15 12.52
C SER A 35 14.30 12.24 11.57
N ALA A 36 14.57 11.89 10.30
CA ALA A 36 15.07 12.83 9.32
C ALA A 36 14.00 13.84 8.94
N LYS A 37 14.35 15.14 8.96
CA LYS A 37 13.44 16.23 8.56
C LYS A 37 13.02 16.17 7.08
N LEU A 38 13.85 15.54 6.25
CA LEU A 38 13.62 15.34 4.82
C LEU A 38 14.12 13.95 4.43
N THR A 39 13.26 13.19 3.77
CA THR A 39 13.61 11.87 3.22
C THR A 39 13.23 11.84 1.75
N ALA A 40 14.13 11.36 0.89
CA ALA A 40 13.89 11.22 -0.54
C ALA A 40 13.78 9.74 -0.92
N ILE A 41 12.82 9.41 -1.81
CA ILE A 41 12.62 8.06 -2.32
C ILE A 41 12.89 8.07 -3.83
N TYR A 42 13.94 7.34 -4.24
CA TYR A 42 14.36 7.22 -5.63
C TYR A 42 14.13 5.79 -6.16
N GLY A 43 13.96 5.63 -7.47
CA GLY A 43 13.88 4.34 -8.15
C GLY A 43 13.13 4.39 -9.48
N SER A 44 13.07 3.26 -10.19
CA SER A 44 12.45 3.13 -11.51
C SER A 44 10.94 3.44 -11.53
N ARG A 45 10.36 3.63 -12.73
CA ARG A 45 8.90 3.77 -12.89
C ARG A 45 8.20 2.46 -12.48
N GLY A 46 7.04 2.57 -11.82
CA GLY A 46 6.22 1.41 -11.43
C GLY A 46 6.62 0.71 -10.13
N VAL A 47 7.73 1.07 -9.49
CA VAL A 47 8.18 0.42 -8.23
C VAL A 47 7.33 0.76 -7.00
N GLY A 48 6.41 1.73 -7.12
CA GLY A 48 5.47 2.08 -6.05
C GLY A 48 5.86 3.24 -5.16
N LYS A 49 6.73 4.15 -5.62
CA LYS A 49 7.13 5.36 -4.88
C LYS A 49 5.92 6.21 -4.44
N THR A 50 4.99 6.43 -5.35
CA THR A 50 3.74 7.17 -5.04
C THR A 50 2.87 6.41 -4.05
N THR A 51 2.82 5.07 -4.15
CA THR A 51 2.06 4.23 -3.22
C THR A 51 2.58 4.39 -1.80
N ILE A 52 3.89 4.34 -1.59
CA ILE A 52 4.46 4.46 -0.24
C ILE A 52 4.28 5.86 0.34
N LEU A 53 4.45 6.92 -0.47
CA LEU A 53 4.19 8.30 -0.03
C LEU A 53 2.74 8.46 0.45
N MET A 54 1.79 7.88 -0.28
CA MET A 54 0.38 7.87 0.13
C MET A 54 0.12 7.03 1.37
N GLN A 55 0.83 5.92 1.56
CA GLN A 55 0.72 5.11 2.77
C GLN A 55 1.26 5.84 4.00
N ILE A 56 2.36 6.59 3.85
CA ILE A 56 2.97 7.34 4.95
C ILE A 56 2.09 8.51 5.38
N ILE A 57 1.60 9.32 4.43
CA ILE A 57 0.77 10.49 4.78
C ILE A 57 -0.57 10.09 5.43
N LYS A 58 -1.18 8.99 4.98
CA LYS A 58 -2.44 8.48 5.56
C LYS A 58 -2.26 8.03 7.00
N ASP A 59 -1.18 7.32 7.28
CA ASP A 59 -0.94 6.68 8.57
C ASP A 59 -0.07 7.53 9.52
N SER A 60 0.45 8.67 9.07
CA SER A 60 1.22 9.57 9.94
C SER A 60 0.34 10.15 11.04
N GLU A 61 0.93 10.32 12.23
CA GLU A 61 0.27 10.85 13.44
C GLU A 61 -0.10 12.35 13.34
N PHE A 62 0.35 13.04 12.29
CA PHE A 62 0.02 14.44 12.07
C PHE A 62 -1.48 14.65 11.86
N LYS A 63 -1.98 15.83 12.24
CA LYS A 63 -3.34 16.23 11.89
C LYS A 63 -3.42 16.54 10.39
N GLU A 64 -4.58 16.36 9.77
CA GLU A 64 -4.78 16.65 8.34
C GLU A 64 -4.39 18.08 7.95
N SER A 65 -4.59 19.06 8.84
CA SER A 65 -4.16 20.46 8.60
C SER A 65 -2.65 20.65 8.53
N GLN A 66 -1.87 19.66 8.96
CA GLN A 66 -0.40 19.66 8.94
C GLN A 66 0.14 18.77 7.81
N LYS A 67 -0.73 18.15 7.00
CA LYS A 67 -0.37 17.27 5.90
C LYS A 67 -0.57 18.00 4.57
N LEU A 68 0.41 17.86 3.68
CA LEU A 68 0.32 18.39 2.33
C LEU A 68 0.88 17.35 1.35
N TYR A 69 0.08 16.97 0.36
CA TYR A 69 0.51 16.11 -0.73
C TYR A 69 0.40 16.87 -2.04
N MET A 70 1.51 16.91 -2.79
CA MET A 70 1.58 17.51 -4.11
C MET A 70 2.13 16.48 -5.10
N TYR A 71 1.52 16.40 -6.27
CA TYR A 71 2.05 15.65 -7.41
C TYR A 71 2.13 16.58 -8.61
N SER A 72 3.17 16.39 -9.44
CA SER A 72 3.37 17.09 -10.71
C SER A 72 3.63 16.08 -11.81
#